data_AF-A0A2E0TJY0-F1
#
_entry.id   AF-A0A2E0TJY0-F1
#
_cell.length_a   1.000
_cell.length_b   1.000
_cell.length_c   1.000
_cell.angle_alpha   90.00
_cell.angle_beta   90.00
_cell.angle_gamma   90.00
#
_symmetry.space_group_name_H-M   'P 1'
#
loop_
_entity.id
_entity.type
_entity.pdbx_description
1 polymer ?
#
loop_
_entity_poly.entity_id
_entity_poly.type
_entity_poly.pdbx_seq_one_letter_code
_entity_poly.pdbx_strand_id
1 'polypeptide(L)'
;MHVETFVDAPTLERLVRQLAPVRIHMTPPEEQERWVELEEPSLCELVPERGLRVVTRGRFRIRLAGFAPTFRIRRVQLVLEPLVRVRDERAELAFAIELEGGDVARVPRFLDRRIVARVNAALTPKDTRLVWGFAETLSGSFGLTPRLEPLDRFEVEAGRGKVEVSEDGVRFRVGLDPELTRAGALDPGGDLEGPGEPRPATSELLLPRVAMETALEV
;
A
#
# COMPACT_ATOMS: atom_id res chain seq x y z
N MET A 1 -17.17 -0.03 16.22
CA MET A 1 -15.89 -0.26 16.97
C MET A 1 -14.75 0.41 16.21
N HIS A 2 -13.57 0.64 16.79
CA HIS A 2 -12.41 1.05 15.99
C HIS A 2 -11.11 0.46 16.52
N VAL A 3 -10.14 0.29 15.63
CA VAL A 3 -8.74 -0.04 15.96
C VAL A 3 -7.88 1.16 15.59
N GLU A 4 -6.90 1.45 16.42
CA GLU A 4 -5.94 2.52 16.20
C GLU A 4 -4.52 1.96 16.25
N THR A 5 -3.67 2.39 15.33
CA THR A 5 -2.24 2.17 15.35
C THR A 5 -1.52 3.50 15.32
N PHE A 6 -0.39 3.58 16.02
CA PHE A 6 0.48 4.74 16.01
C PHE A 6 1.89 4.30 15.64
N VAL A 7 2.50 5.02 14.70
CA VAL A 7 3.89 4.83 14.29
C VAL A 7 4.65 6.11 14.63
N ASP A 8 5.58 6.01 15.57
CA ASP A 8 6.39 7.14 16.00
C ASP A 8 7.40 7.59 14.92
N ALA A 9 7.87 8.84 15.04
CA ALA A 9 8.83 9.43 14.11
C ALA A 9 10.12 8.60 13.96
N PRO A 10 10.76 8.10 15.04
CA PRO A 10 11.97 7.28 14.92
C PRO A 10 11.75 5.96 14.15
N THR A 11 10.59 5.34 14.33
CA THR A 11 10.21 4.13 13.59
C THR A 11 9.99 4.44 12.12
N LEU A 12 9.29 5.53 11.79
CA LEU A 12 9.11 5.95 10.40
C LEU A 12 10.45 6.26 9.72
N GLU A 13 11.34 6.99 10.39
CA GLU A 13 12.70 7.25 9.88
C GLU A 13 13.45 5.95 9.60
N ARG A 14 13.44 5.01 10.56
CA ARG A 14 14.08 3.70 10.41
C ARG A 14 13.52 2.94 9.21
N LEU A 15 12.21 2.91 9.02
CA LEU A 15 11.58 2.23 7.89
C LEU A 15 11.98 2.85 6.55
N VAL A 16 11.98 4.18 6.44
CA VAL A 16 12.40 4.85 5.20
C VAL A 16 13.88 4.61 4.90
N ARG A 17 14.75 4.59 5.91
CA ARG A 17 16.17 4.24 5.71
C ARG A 17 16.36 2.81 5.24
N GLN A 18 15.55 1.86 5.73
CA GLN A 18 15.59 0.46 5.28
C GLN A 18 15.13 0.27 3.82
N LEU A 19 14.29 1.15 3.31
CA LEU A 19 13.88 1.14 1.90
C LEU A 19 14.97 1.68 0.97
N ALA A 20 15.92 2.46 1.50
CA ALA A 20 16.96 3.07 0.70
C ALA A 20 18.21 2.18 0.57
N PRO A 21 18.94 2.23 -0.56
CA PRO A 21 18.62 3.01 -1.76
C PRO A 21 17.47 2.38 -2.56
N VAL A 22 16.63 3.23 -3.17
CA VAL A 22 15.47 2.77 -3.96
C VAL A 22 15.52 3.32 -5.38
N ARG A 23 15.22 2.47 -6.37
CA ARG A 23 15.06 2.88 -7.76
C ARG A 23 13.59 2.81 -8.18
N ILE A 24 13.09 3.93 -8.67
CA ILE A 24 11.73 4.12 -9.14
C ILE A 24 11.75 4.26 -10.67
N HIS A 25 11.15 3.31 -11.36
CA HIS A 25 11.04 3.32 -12.81
C HIS A 25 9.82 4.16 -13.25
N MET A 26 10.00 5.06 -14.23
CA MET A 26 8.92 5.89 -14.79
C MET A 26 8.25 5.26 -16.01
N THR A 27 8.82 4.17 -16.50
CA THR A 27 8.31 3.32 -17.57
C THR A 27 8.37 1.88 -17.06
N PRO A 28 7.72 0.90 -17.72
CA PRO A 28 7.88 -0.50 -17.37
C PRO A 28 9.36 -0.86 -17.18
N PRO A 29 9.73 -1.62 -16.13
CA PRO A 29 11.12 -1.87 -15.77
C PRO A 29 11.99 -2.40 -16.91
N GLU A 30 11.39 -3.14 -17.83
CA GLU A 30 12.02 -3.78 -18.98
C GLU A 30 12.63 -2.78 -19.97
N GLU A 31 12.07 -1.56 -20.05
CA GLU A 31 12.60 -0.51 -20.91
C GLU A 31 13.89 0.10 -20.35
N GLN A 32 14.16 0.03 -19.03
CA GLN A 32 15.35 0.56 -18.32
C GLN A 32 15.80 1.99 -18.65
N GLU A 33 15.01 2.75 -19.39
CA GLU A 33 15.43 4.03 -20.00
C GLU A 33 15.08 5.24 -19.15
N ARG A 34 14.12 5.10 -18.23
CA ARG A 34 13.59 6.20 -17.43
C ARG A 34 13.40 5.77 -15.99
N TRP A 35 14.28 6.25 -15.13
CA TRP A 35 14.24 5.94 -13.70
C TRP A 35 14.83 7.06 -12.86
N VAL A 36 14.43 7.10 -11.59
CA VAL A 36 15.06 7.89 -10.53
C VAL A 36 15.52 6.92 -9.46
N GLU A 37 16.75 7.07 -9.01
CA GLU A 37 17.30 6.34 -7.88
C GLU A 37 17.56 7.33 -6.76
N LEU A 38 17.01 7.03 -5.60
CA LEU A 38 17.15 7.80 -4.38
C LEU A 38 18.18 7.08 -3.49
N GLU A 39 19.18 7.84 -3.04
CA GLU A 39 20.17 7.39 -2.07
C GLU A 39 19.55 7.35 -0.66
N GLU A 40 20.35 6.97 0.34
CA GLU A 40 19.92 7.04 1.74
C GLU A 40 19.50 8.48 2.12
N PRO A 41 18.36 8.67 2.81
CA PRO A 41 17.95 9.96 3.32
C PRO A 41 19.00 10.62 4.20
N SER A 42 19.26 11.90 3.95
CA SER A 42 20.04 12.74 4.86
C SER A 42 19.17 13.39 5.94
N LEU A 43 17.85 13.49 5.72
CA LEU A 43 16.87 14.03 6.66
C LEU A 43 15.52 13.33 6.46
N CYS A 44 14.87 13.00 7.57
CA CYS A 44 13.48 12.59 7.66
C CYS A 44 12.80 13.47 8.71
N GLU A 45 11.71 14.14 8.36
CA GLU A 45 11.02 15.09 9.23
C GLU A 45 9.51 14.95 9.04
N LEU A 46 8.77 14.80 10.14
CA LEU A 46 7.31 14.83 10.09
C LEU A 46 6.82 16.26 9.91
N VAL A 47 5.94 16.43 8.94
CA VAL A 47 5.23 17.67 8.67
C VAL A 47 3.78 17.43 9.06
N PRO A 48 3.30 18.05 10.15
CA PRO A 48 1.93 17.90 10.61
C PRO A 48 0.92 18.10 9.48
N GLU A 49 -0.14 17.29 9.51
CA GLU A 49 -1.22 17.26 8.51
C GLU A 49 -0.80 16.87 7.08
N ARG A 50 0.50 16.68 6.81
CA ARG A 50 1.00 16.44 5.45
C ARG A 50 1.71 15.11 5.28
N GLY A 51 2.60 14.72 6.18
CA GLY A 51 3.30 13.43 6.08
C GLY A 51 4.77 13.51 6.44
N LEU A 52 5.57 12.60 5.87
CA LEU A 52 7.00 12.52 6.13
C LEU A 52 7.77 13.18 5.00
N ARG A 53 8.41 14.31 5.29
CA ARG A 53 9.36 14.95 4.41
C ARG A 53 10.70 14.23 4.48
N VAL A 54 11.22 13.88 3.32
CA VAL A 54 12.50 13.19 3.16
C VAL A 54 13.39 14.05 2.26
N VAL A 55 14.60 14.32 2.74
CA VAL A 55 15.65 14.92 1.92
C VAL A 55 16.68 13.84 1.63
N THR A 56 16.96 13.63 0.35
CA THR A 56 17.95 12.65 -0.09
C THR A 56 18.73 13.19 -1.28
N ARG A 57 19.73 12.41 -1.70
CA ARG A 57 20.45 12.59 -2.97
C ARG A 57 19.99 11.51 -3.93
N GLY A 58 20.45 11.58 -5.16
CA GLY A 58 20.06 10.56 -6.11
C GLY A 58 20.68 10.70 -7.47
N ARG A 59 20.14 9.91 -8.37
CA ARG A 59 20.50 9.89 -9.79
C ARG A 59 19.21 9.72 -10.58
N PHE A 60 19.13 10.26 -11.78
CA PHE A 60 18.05 9.89 -12.67
C PHE A 60 18.58 9.66 -14.08
N ARG A 61 17.86 8.82 -14.80
CA ARG A 61 18.05 8.54 -16.22
C ARG A 61 16.77 8.90 -16.92
N ILE A 62 16.88 9.62 -18.03
CA ILE A 62 15.76 10.00 -18.88
C ILE A 62 16.18 9.88 -20.33
N ARG A 63 15.27 9.55 -21.24
CA ARG A 63 15.53 9.61 -22.69
C ARG A 63 15.26 11.02 -23.21
N LEU A 64 16.27 11.65 -23.81
CA LEU A 64 16.19 12.95 -24.46
C LEU A 64 16.79 12.82 -25.86
N ALA A 65 16.03 13.20 -26.90
CA ALA A 65 16.50 13.24 -28.30
C ALA A 65 17.35 12.02 -28.76
N GLY A 66 16.91 10.80 -28.43
CA GLY A 66 17.57 9.56 -28.85
C GLY A 66 18.70 9.05 -27.95
N PHE A 67 19.17 9.84 -26.99
CA PHE A 67 20.16 9.42 -25.98
C PHE A 67 19.53 9.32 -24.58
N ALA A 68 20.13 8.51 -23.70
CA ALA A 68 19.66 8.30 -22.33
C ALA A 68 20.76 8.65 -21.33
N PRO A 69 20.99 9.95 -21.06
CA PRO A 69 21.99 10.39 -20.09
C PRO A 69 21.54 10.07 -18.66
N THR A 70 22.52 9.83 -17.79
CA THR A 70 22.30 9.73 -16.34
C THR A 70 22.84 10.99 -15.67
N PHE A 71 22.02 11.63 -14.86
CA PHE A 71 22.36 12.85 -14.13
C PHE A 71 22.35 12.62 -12.62
N ARG A 72 23.22 13.33 -11.90
CA ARG A 72 23.26 13.30 -10.43
C ARG A 72 22.35 14.39 -9.87
N ILE A 73 21.54 14.01 -8.89
CA ILE A 73 20.71 14.90 -8.09
C ILE A 73 21.49 15.17 -6.79
N ARG A 74 21.82 16.44 -6.54
CA ARG A 74 22.58 16.84 -5.34
C ARG A 74 21.72 16.86 -4.10
N ARG A 75 20.45 17.21 -4.29
CA ARG A 75 19.43 17.26 -3.27
C ARG A 75 18.07 17.08 -3.94
N VAL A 76 17.25 16.19 -3.41
CA VAL A 76 15.83 16.08 -3.71
C VAL A 76 15.08 16.08 -2.40
N GLN A 77 13.97 16.80 -2.38
CA GLN A 77 13.04 16.85 -1.27
C GLN A 77 11.72 16.27 -1.75
N LEU A 78 11.27 15.24 -1.04
CA LEU A 78 10.02 14.56 -1.31
C LEU A 78 9.19 14.47 -0.03
N VAL A 79 7.88 14.39 -0.19
CA VAL A 79 6.92 14.16 0.89
C VAL A 79 6.22 12.84 0.62
N LEU A 80 6.22 11.98 1.64
CA LEU A 80 5.42 10.77 1.70
C LEU A 80 4.15 11.11 2.48
N GLU A 81 3.06 11.39 1.76
CA GLU A 81 1.77 11.75 2.33
C GLU A 81 0.91 10.51 2.51
N PRO A 82 0.60 10.10 3.75
CA PRO A 82 -0.34 9.02 3.98
C PRO A 82 -1.77 9.54 3.76
N LEU A 83 -2.56 8.78 3.01
CA LEU A 83 -3.94 9.14 2.73
C LEU A 83 -4.83 7.89 2.63
N VAL A 84 -6.06 8.02 3.11
CA VAL A 84 -7.09 6.99 2.92
C VAL A 84 -7.85 7.31 1.64
N ARG A 85 -7.93 6.33 0.75
CA ARG A 85 -8.68 6.43 -0.50
C ARG A 85 -9.62 5.24 -0.65
N VAL A 86 -10.61 5.40 -1.54
CA VAL A 86 -11.52 4.32 -1.91
C VAL A 86 -11.19 3.87 -3.32
N ARG A 87 -10.98 2.58 -3.51
CA ARG A 87 -10.74 1.94 -4.79
C ARG A 87 -11.59 0.68 -4.88
N ASP A 88 -12.32 0.52 -5.98
CA ASP A 88 -13.19 -0.65 -6.20
C ASP A 88 -14.12 -0.88 -4.99
N GLU A 89 -14.70 0.22 -4.48
CA GLU A 89 -15.57 0.29 -3.28
C GLU A 89 -14.92 -0.06 -1.94
N ARG A 90 -13.63 -0.41 -1.93
CA ARG A 90 -12.88 -0.75 -0.71
C ARG A 90 -11.97 0.38 -0.29
N ALA A 91 -11.90 0.61 1.02
CA ALA A 91 -10.99 1.60 1.59
C ALA A 91 -9.56 1.04 1.71
N GLU A 92 -8.58 1.85 1.32
CA GLU A 92 -7.17 1.50 1.37
C GLU A 92 -6.34 2.69 1.88
N LEU A 93 -5.26 2.39 2.61
CA LEU A 93 -4.25 3.34 3.02
C LEU A 93 -3.18 3.38 1.94
N ALA A 94 -2.95 4.55 1.34
CA ALA A 94 -1.91 4.76 0.35
C ALA A 94 -0.90 5.80 0.84
N PHE A 95 0.33 5.72 0.33
CA PHE A 95 1.31 6.78 0.49
C PHE A 95 1.53 7.46 -0.87
N ALA A 96 1.06 8.69 -1.00
CA ALA A 96 1.41 9.53 -2.14
C ALA A 96 2.85 10.01 -1.99
N ILE A 97 3.59 10.01 -3.10
CA ILE A 97 4.95 10.54 -3.14
C ILE A 97 4.92 11.82 -3.98
N GLU A 98 5.20 12.94 -3.35
CA GLU A 98 5.29 14.24 -4.01
C GLU A 98 6.74 14.74 -3.94
N LEU A 99 7.37 15.05 -5.08
CA LEU A 99 8.61 15.83 -5.07
C LEU A 99 8.27 17.32 -4.92
N GLU A 100 8.66 17.90 -3.79
CA GLU A 100 8.55 19.34 -3.52
C GLU A 100 9.65 20.14 -4.22
N GLY A 101 10.81 19.53 -4.46
CA GLY A 101 11.92 20.20 -5.15
C GLY A 101 13.14 19.33 -5.38
N GLY A 102 13.98 19.73 -6.32
CA GLY A 102 15.24 19.06 -6.62
C GLY A 102 16.28 20.04 -7.17
N ASP A 103 17.53 19.85 -6.75
CA ASP A 103 18.72 20.50 -7.31
C ASP A 103 19.50 19.46 -8.13
N VAL A 104 19.36 19.56 -9.45
CA VAL A 104 20.08 18.71 -10.39
C VAL A 104 21.41 19.37 -10.75
N ALA A 105 22.50 18.64 -10.56
CA ALA A 105 23.82 19.17 -10.88
C ALA A 105 23.93 19.51 -12.38
N ARG A 106 24.33 20.75 -12.67
CA ARG A 106 24.70 21.22 -14.02
C ARG A 106 23.53 21.24 -15.02
N VAL A 107 22.29 21.32 -14.53
CA VAL A 107 21.10 21.46 -15.37
C VAL A 107 20.50 22.86 -15.20
N PRO A 108 20.09 23.54 -16.29
CA PRO A 108 19.36 24.80 -16.18
C PRO A 108 18.04 24.65 -15.41
N ARG A 109 17.69 25.63 -14.57
CA ARG A 109 16.49 25.61 -13.70
C ARG A 109 15.16 25.30 -14.40
N PHE A 110 15.03 25.58 -15.69
CA PHE A 110 13.81 25.27 -16.46
C PHE A 110 13.63 23.77 -16.72
N LEU A 111 14.73 23.02 -16.83
CA LEU A 111 14.72 21.57 -16.98
C LEU A 111 14.38 20.88 -15.67
N ASP A 112 14.85 21.41 -14.53
CA ASP A 112 14.52 20.90 -13.20
C ASP A 112 13.00 20.83 -12.97
N ARG A 113 12.27 21.90 -13.31
CA ARG A 113 10.80 21.94 -13.18
C ARG A 113 10.11 20.88 -14.04
N ARG A 114 10.59 20.65 -15.26
CA ARG A 114 10.03 19.61 -16.15
C ARG A 114 10.33 18.21 -15.66
N ILE A 115 11.52 17.99 -15.09
CA ILE A 115 11.91 16.70 -14.51
C ILE A 115 11.03 16.43 -13.29
N VAL A 116 10.92 17.37 -12.34
CA VAL A 116 10.04 17.24 -11.16
C VAL A 116 8.61 16.94 -11.57
N ALA A 117 8.04 17.69 -12.53
CA ALA A 117 6.69 17.45 -13.01
C ALA A 117 6.51 16.05 -13.60
N ARG A 118 7.50 15.54 -14.34
CA ARG A 118 7.44 14.20 -14.93
C ARG A 118 7.64 13.09 -13.91
N VAL A 119 8.49 13.31 -12.91
CA VAL A 119 8.65 12.38 -11.78
C VAL A 119 7.35 12.32 -10.99
N ASN A 120 6.75 13.47 -10.63
CA ASN A 120 5.46 13.52 -9.95
C ASN A 120 4.34 12.85 -10.75
N ALA A 121 4.33 13.01 -12.08
CA ALA A 121 3.39 12.29 -12.94
C ALA A 121 3.58 10.77 -12.91
N ALA A 122 4.83 10.30 -12.83
CA ALA A 122 5.15 8.87 -12.72
C ALA A 122 4.92 8.31 -11.30
N LEU A 123 5.00 9.15 -10.28
CA LEU A 123 4.76 8.81 -8.87
C LEU A 123 3.32 9.06 -8.43
N THR A 124 2.44 9.44 -9.37
CA THR A 124 1.04 9.71 -9.10
C THR A 124 0.39 8.44 -8.55
N PRO A 125 -0.46 8.52 -7.49
CA PRO A 125 -0.93 7.37 -6.70
C PRO A 125 -1.61 6.22 -7.47
N LYS A 126 -1.99 6.42 -8.74
CA LYS A 126 -2.56 5.36 -9.57
C LYS A 126 -1.60 4.18 -9.76
N ASP A 127 -0.29 4.44 -9.77
CA ASP A 127 0.74 3.43 -10.08
C ASP A 127 1.74 3.17 -8.93
N THR A 128 1.71 3.97 -7.86
CA THR A 128 2.61 3.83 -6.70
C THR A 128 2.09 2.73 -5.75
N ARG A 129 2.80 1.59 -5.69
CA ARG A 129 2.39 0.36 -4.98
C ARG A 129 2.52 0.39 -3.44
N LEU A 130 2.74 1.55 -2.82
CA LEU A 130 2.73 1.68 -1.36
C LEU A 130 1.29 1.83 -0.88
N VAL A 131 0.54 0.74 -0.99
CA VAL A 131 -0.88 0.67 -0.71
C VAL A 131 -1.14 -0.53 0.19
N TRP A 132 -1.95 -0.31 1.21
CA TRP A 132 -2.46 -1.35 2.07
C TRP A 132 -3.99 -1.33 2.04
N GLY A 133 -4.58 -2.37 1.44
CA GLY A 133 -6.01 -2.63 1.44
C GLY A 133 -6.50 -3.09 2.81
N PHE A 134 -6.54 -2.18 3.79
CA PHE A 134 -6.90 -2.52 5.16
C PHE A 134 -8.34 -3.03 5.28
N ALA A 135 -9.27 -2.56 4.44
CA ALA A 135 -10.64 -3.06 4.43
C ALA A 135 -10.66 -4.57 4.14
N GLU A 136 -9.89 -5.02 3.15
CA GLU A 136 -9.77 -6.44 2.83
C GLU A 136 -8.98 -7.22 3.89
N THR A 137 -7.93 -6.61 4.45
CA THR A 137 -7.06 -7.28 5.43
C THR A 137 -7.75 -7.51 6.78
N LEU A 138 -8.62 -6.58 7.18
CA LEU A 138 -9.23 -6.55 8.51
C LEU A 138 -10.69 -7.02 8.53
N SER A 139 -11.32 -7.19 7.37
CA SER A 139 -12.66 -7.79 7.28
C SER A 139 -12.60 -9.30 7.34
N GLY A 140 -13.59 -9.92 7.98
CA GLY A 140 -13.64 -11.37 8.13
C GLY A 140 -14.99 -11.86 8.59
N SER A 141 -15.28 -13.12 8.27
CA SER A 141 -16.52 -13.81 8.65
C SER A 141 -16.16 -15.12 9.31
N PHE A 142 -16.71 -15.35 10.49
CA PHE A 142 -16.38 -16.46 11.37
C PHE A 142 -17.65 -17.21 11.75
N GLY A 143 -17.73 -18.48 11.36
CA GLY A 143 -18.78 -19.38 11.86
C GLY A 143 -18.60 -19.60 13.36
N LEU A 144 -19.67 -19.46 14.13
CA LEU A 144 -19.68 -19.69 15.56
C LEU A 144 -19.94 -21.16 15.86
N THR A 145 -19.39 -21.65 16.97
CA THR A 145 -19.56 -23.05 17.33
C THR A 145 -21.02 -23.35 17.67
N PRO A 146 -21.54 -24.57 17.40
CA PRO A 146 -22.93 -24.95 17.74
C PRO A 146 -23.30 -24.81 19.23
N ARG A 147 -22.31 -24.68 20.13
CA ARG A 147 -22.56 -24.43 21.55
C ARG A 147 -23.10 -23.03 21.86
N LEU A 148 -23.09 -22.12 20.88
CA LEU A 148 -23.46 -20.72 21.02
C LEU A 148 -24.85 -20.42 20.43
N GLU A 149 -25.75 -21.40 20.38
CA GLU A 149 -27.12 -21.19 19.91
C GLU A 149 -27.82 -20.01 20.63
N PRO A 150 -28.55 -19.15 19.90
CA PRO A 150 -28.86 -19.23 18.47
C PRO A 150 -27.87 -18.46 17.58
N LEU A 151 -26.63 -18.22 17.98
CA LEU A 151 -25.65 -17.46 17.20
C LEU A 151 -24.95 -18.35 16.17
N ASP A 152 -25.05 -17.99 14.90
CA ASP A 152 -24.47 -18.76 13.79
C ASP A 152 -23.15 -18.18 13.31
N ARG A 153 -23.06 -16.85 13.29
CA ARG A 153 -21.97 -16.18 12.61
C ARG A 153 -21.63 -14.85 13.25
N PHE A 154 -20.34 -14.55 13.26
CA PHE A 154 -19.80 -13.25 13.57
C PHE A 154 -19.07 -12.70 12.34
N GLU A 155 -19.49 -11.54 11.86
CA GLU A 155 -18.85 -10.84 10.76
C GLU A 155 -18.26 -9.53 11.28
N VAL A 156 -17.12 -9.15 10.71
CA VAL A 156 -16.50 -7.85 10.95
C VAL A 156 -16.21 -7.25 9.60
N GLU A 157 -16.77 -6.07 9.34
CA GLU A 157 -16.44 -5.28 8.17
C GLU A 157 -15.53 -4.12 8.59
N ALA A 158 -14.40 -3.97 7.92
CA ALA A 158 -13.52 -2.83 8.07
C ALA A 158 -13.89 -1.75 7.07
N GLY A 159 -14.55 -0.71 7.56
CA GLY A 159 -15.09 0.38 6.75
C GLY A 159 -14.13 1.57 6.63
N ARG A 160 -14.58 2.73 7.10
CA ARG A 160 -13.84 4.00 6.94
C ARG A 160 -12.51 3.98 7.71
N GLY A 161 -11.47 4.51 7.07
CA GLY A 161 -10.19 4.82 7.71
C GLY A 161 -10.01 6.32 7.91
N LYS A 162 -9.21 6.71 8.90
CA LYS A 162 -8.68 8.07 9.07
C LYS A 162 -7.19 7.99 9.34
N VAL A 163 -6.43 8.87 8.73
CA VAL A 163 -5.01 9.05 9.03
C VAL A 163 -4.76 10.47 9.52
N GLU A 164 -3.92 10.61 10.53
CA GLU A 164 -3.50 11.88 11.12
C GLU A 164 -1.98 11.88 11.23
N VAL A 165 -1.37 12.99 10.83
CA VAL A 165 0.07 13.20 10.93
C VAL A 165 0.31 14.31 11.94
N SER A 166 1.10 14.03 12.98
CA SER A 166 1.56 15.02 13.96
C SER A 166 3.08 15.11 13.95
N GLU A 167 3.64 15.95 14.82
CA GLU A 167 5.09 16.04 15.04
C GLU A 167 5.67 14.74 15.62
N ASP A 168 4.87 13.99 16.37
CA ASP A 168 5.30 12.77 17.07
C ASP A 168 5.24 11.50 16.21
N GLY A 169 4.35 11.47 15.21
CA GLY A 169 4.12 10.27 14.43
C GLY A 169 2.93 10.33 13.49
N VAL A 170 2.61 9.15 12.93
CA VAL A 170 1.43 8.92 12.09
C VAL A 170 0.47 8.02 12.85
N ARG A 171 -0.76 8.50 13.04
CA ARG A 171 -1.86 7.75 13.63
C ARG A 171 -2.79 7.28 12.52
N PHE A 172 -3.10 6.00 12.52
CA PHE A 172 -4.09 5.41 11.61
C PHE A 172 -5.21 4.77 12.41
N ARG A 173 -6.45 5.14 12.11
CA ARG A 173 -7.66 4.64 12.76
C ARG A 173 -8.58 4.00 11.73
N VAL A 174 -9.06 2.80 12.02
CA VAL A 174 -10.01 2.06 11.17
C VAL A 174 -11.28 1.80 11.96
N GLY A 175 -12.42 2.18 11.39
CA GLY A 175 -13.73 1.78 11.88
C GLY A 175 -14.00 0.31 11.54
N LEU A 176 -14.47 -0.43 12.53
CA LEU A 176 -14.88 -1.82 12.40
C LEU A 176 -16.36 -1.93 12.78
N ASP A 177 -17.14 -2.56 11.92
CA ASP A 177 -18.58 -2.78 12.06
C ASP A 177 -18.82 -4.28 12.29
N PRO A 178 -18.88 -4.71 13.56
CA PRO A 178 -19.15 -6.10 13.89
C PRO A 178 -20.65 -6.40 13.80
N GLU A 179 -21.00 -7.52 13.17
CA GLU A 179 -22.36 -8.04 13.06
C GLU A 179 -22.43 -9.48 13.60
N LEU A 180 -23.50 -9.79 14.33
CA LEU A 180 -23.79 -11.13 14.82
C LEU A 180 -25.09 -11.62 14.18
N THR A 181 -24.98 -12.67 13.39
CA THR A 181 -26.14 -13.33 12.78
C THR A 181 -26.63 -14.45 13.69
N ARG A 182 -27.96 -14.55 13.81
CA ARG A 182 -28.63 -15.60 14.57
C ARG A 182 -29.32 -16.60 13.64
N ALA A 183 -29.26 -17.88 14.00
CA ALA A 183 -30.09 -18.92 13.43
C ALA A 183 -31.57 -18.55 13.53
N GLY A 184 -32.26 -18.56 12.39
CA GLY A 184 -33.72 -18.38 12.35
C GLY A 184 -34.22 -16.94 12.39
N ALA A 185 -33.35 -15.93 12.29
CA ALA A 185 -33.80 -14.58 11.95
C ALA A 185 -34.27 -14.58 10.48
N LEU A 186 -35.58 -14.75 10.27
CA LEU A 186 -36.24 -14.57 8.98
C LEU A 186 -35.84 -13.21 8.41
N ASP A 187 -35.29 -13.21 7.20
CA ASP A 187 -35.12 -12.03 6.36
C ASP A 187 -36.49 -11.33 6.24
N PRO A 188 -36.68 -10.09 6.72
CA PRO A 188 -37.98 -9.43 6.65
C PRO A 188 -38.35 -9.00 5.20
N GLY A 189 -37.60 -9.40 4.18
CA GLY A 189 -37.89 -9.12 2.78
C GLY A 189 -37.81 -10.31 1.81
N GLY A 190 -37.62 -11.55 2.27
CA GLY A 190 -37.42 -12.71 1.40
C GLY A 190 -38.71 -13.47 1.10
N ASP A 191 -39.38 -13.14 -0.01
CA ASP A 191 -40.46 -13.95 -0.58
C ASP A 191 -40.05 -15.42 -0.78
N LEU A 192 -41.02 -16.31 -0.56
CA LEU A 192 -40.93 -17.75 -0.70
C LEU A 192 -40.60 -18.16 -2.14
N GLU A 193 -39.36 -18.55 -2.42
CA GLU A 193 -39.04 -19.48 -3.51
C GLU A 193 -38.38 -20.75 -2.95
N GLY A 194 -38.90 -21.89 -3.41
CA GLY A 194 -38.77 -23.22 -2.80
C GLY A 194 -37.37 -23.88 -2.87
N PRO A 195 -37.28 -25.15 -2.43
CA PRO A 195 -36.02 -25.82 -2.16
C PRO A 195 -35.29 -26.16 -3.47
N GLY A 196 -34.30 -25.34 -3.84
CA GLY A 196 -33.29 -25.68 -4.83
C GLY A 196 -32.28 -26.68 -4.24
N GLU A 197 -32.05 -27.78 -4.96
CA GLU A 197 -31.18 -28.91 -4.60
C GLU A 197 -29.76 -28.50 -4.14
N PRO A 198 -29.14 -29.28 -3.22
CA PRO A 198 -27.77 -29.04 -2.81
C PRO A 198 -26.78 -29.37 -3.94
N ARG A 199 -25.98 -28.37 -4.35
CA ARG A 199 -24.78 -28.56 -5.17
C ARG A 199 -23.72 -29.31 -4.34
N PRO A 200 -23.04 -30.34 -4.90
CA PRO A 200 -22.02 -31.08 -4.18
C PRO A 200 -20.78 -30.22 -3.90
N ALA A 201 -20.25 -30.38 -2.69
CA ALA A 201 -19.01 -29.77 -2.23
C ALA A 201 -17.81 -30.35 -3.01
N THR A 202 -17.09 -29.49 -3.73
CA THR A 202 -15.76 -29.82 -4.24
C THR A 202 -14.76 -29.72 -3.08
N SER A 203 -14.55 -30.84 -2.39
CA SER A 203 -13.31 -31.11 -1.67
C SER A 203 -12.18 -31.22 -2.68
N GLU A 204 -11.14 -30.38 -2.59
CA GLU A 204 -9.76 -30.83 -2.75
C GLU A 204 -8.82 -29.93 -1.94
N LEU A 205 -8.44 -30.47 -0.78
CA LEU A 205 -7.30 -30.07 0.03
C LEU A 205 -6.01 -30.37 -0.75
N LEU A 206 -5.29 -29.34 -1.17
CA LEU A 206 -3.89 -29.47 -1.59
C LEU A 206 -2.97 -29.30 -0.37
N LEU A 207 -2.56 -30.41 0.22
CA LEU A 207 -1.34 -30.49 1.03
C LEU A 207 -0.18 -30.99 0.15
N PRO A 208 1.01 -30.36 0.19
CA PRO A 208 2.16 -30.86 -0.56
C PRO A 208 2.78 -32.09 0.13
N ARG A 209 2.84 -33.20 -0.60
CA ARG A 209 3.68 -34.36 -0.25
C ARG A 209 5.13 -34.05 -0.59
N VAL A 210 5.97 -34.01 0.44
CA VAL A 210 7.43 -34.15 0.33
C VAL A 210 7.73 -35.56 -0.14
N ALA A 211 8.49 -35.69 -1.22
CA ALA A 211 9.15 -36.93 -1.62
C ALA A 211 10.66 -36.68 -1.75
N MET A 212 11.39 -37.14 -0.73
CA MET A 212 12.76 -37.63 -0.88
C MET A 212 12.70 -38.92 -1.68
N GLU A 213 13.53 -39.06 -2.72
CA GLU A 213 14.49 -40.18 -2.85
C GLU A 213 15.31 -40.04 -4.15
N THR A 214 16.63 -39.93 -3.96
CA THR A 214 17.69 -40.78 -4.51
C THR A 214 17.57 -41.26 -5.97
N ALA A 215 18.57 -40.87 -6.79
CA ALA A 215 19.11 -41.74 -7.82
C ALA A 215 20.60 -41.43 -8.05
N LEU A 216 21.44 -42.37 -7.62
CA LEU A 216 22.81 -42.57 -8.11
C LEU A 216 22.77 -43.45 -9.37
N GLU A 217 23.80 -43.29 -10.20
CA GLU A 217 24.36 -44.21 -11.21
C GLU A 217 23.54 -44.47 -12.50
N VAL A 218 24.06 -43.97 -13.64
CA VAL A 218 25.04 -44.66 -14.53
C VAL A 218 26.00 -43.64 -15.12
#